data_AF-D6GS64-F1
#
_entry.id   AF-D6GS64-F1
#
_cell.length_a   1.000
_cell.length_b   1.000
_cell.length_c   1.000
_cell.angle_alpha   90.00
_cell.angle_beta   90.00
_cell.angle_gamma   90.00
#
_symmetry.space_group_name_H-M   'P 1'
#
loop_
_entity.id
_entity.type
_entity.pdbx_description
1 polymer ?
#
loop_
_entity_poly.entity_id
_entity_poly.type
_entity_poly.pdbx_seq_one_letter_code
_entity_poly.pdbx_strand_id
1 'polypeptide(L)'
;MKLNKKRKGFTLVELIVVVVILGILMGLGAVRYADTRKSANTSVLQTNYKTCISVINLEMAKKQGVLPSKDDGMKAIRAAGIVDGQPVGSKYVYDGKKLTVTTTSPNEYSSPLPTLEYDFTN
;
A
#
# COMPACT_ATOMS: atom_id res chain seq x y z
N MET A 1 -3.04 -46.40 -46.40
CA MET A 1 -1.65 -46.21 -45.95
C MET A 1 -1.63 -45.06 -44.93
N LYS A 2 -1.37 -45.32 -43.64
CA LYS A 2 -1.36 -44.27 -42.59
C LYS A 2 0.09 -43.80 -42.39
N LEU A 3 0.37 -42.54 -42.72
CA LEU A 3 1.65 -41.89 -42.47
C LEU A 3 1.79 -41.59 -40.97
N ASN A 4 2.63 -42.36 -40.27
CA ASN A 4 3.00 -42.09 -38.88
C ASN A 4 3.96 -40.89 -38.83
N LYS A 5 3.43 -39.70 -38.54
CA LYS A 5 4.21 -38.47 -38.36
C LYS A 5 5.00 -38.57 -37.04
N LYS A 6 6.32 -38.65 -37.09
CA LYS A 6 7.16 -38.59 -35.87
C LYS A 6 6.92 -37.26 -35.18
N ARG A 7 6.38 -37.29 -33.96
CA ARG A 7 6.28 -36.11 -33.10
C ARG A 7 7.67 -35.78 -32.58
N LYS A 8 8.23 -34.64 -32.99
CA LYS A 8 9.45 -34.10 -32.37
C LYS A 8 9.08 -33.68 -30.94
N GLY A 9 9.64 -34.37 -29.95
CA GLY A 9 9.53 -33.99 -28.55
C GLY A 9 10.43 -32.80 -28.23
N PHE A 10 10.12 -32.11 -27.13
CA PHE A 10 10.94 -31.02 -26.59
C PHE A 10 12.28 -31.58 -26.09
N THR A 11 13.40 -30.90 -26.34
CA THR A 11 14.70 -31.36 -25.83
C THR A 11 14.86 -30.93 -24.37
N LEU A 12 15.58 -31.73 -23.57
CA LEU A 12 15.88 -31.37 -22.18
C LEU A 12 16.69 -30.07 -22.09
N VAL A 13 17.56 -29.83 -23.08
CA VAL A 13 18.39 -28.61 -23.15
C VAL A 13 17.53 -27.37 -23.36
N GLU A 14 16.53 -27.43 -24.25
CA GLU A 14 15.58 -26.34 -24.46
C GLU A 14 14.79 -26.02 -23.18
N LEU A 15 14.47 -27.03 -22.37
CA LEU A 15 13.75 -26.80 -21.12
C LEU A 15 14.66 -26.16 -20.05
N ILE A 16 15.91 -26.64 -19.96
CA ILE A 16 16.88 -26.14 -18.98
C ILE A 16 17.24 -24.68 -19.24
N VAL A 17 17.50 -24.30 -20.50
CA VAL A 17 17.85 -22.90 -20.81
C VAL A 17 16.71 -21.94 -20.46
N VAL A 18 15.46 -22.34 -20.67
CA VAL A 18 14.29 -21.52 -20.37
C VAL A 18 14.14 -21.30 -18.86
N VAL A 19 14.25 -22.35 -18.03
CA VAL A 19 14.13 -22.19 -16.57
C VAL A 19 15.29 -21.40 -15.98
N VAL A 20 16.49 -21.50 -16.56
CA VAL A 20 17.64 -20.67 -16.15
C VAL A 20 17.37 -19.19 -16.41
N ILE A 21 16.89 -18.85 -17.61
CA ILE A 21 16.56 -17.45 -17.94
C ILE A 21 15.40 -16.94 -17.07
N LEU A 22 14.34 -17.74 -16.88
CA LEU A 22 13.22 -17.38 -16.00
C LEU A 22 13.67 -17.18 -14.55
N GLY A 23 14.58 -18.01 -14.03
CA GLY A 23 15.13 -17.87 -12.69
C GLY A 23 15.87 -16.54 -12.49
N ILE A 24 16.71 -16.16 -13.46
CA ILE A 24 17.45 -14.87 -13.41
C ILE A 24 16.47 -13.69 -13.46
N LEU A 25 15.48 -13.73 -14.37
CA LEU A 25 14.48 -12.67 -14.50
C LEU A 25 13.62 -12.54 -13.24
N MET A 26 13.22 -13.64 -12.61
CA MET A 26 12.47 -13.63 -11.35
C MET A 26 13.27 -13.02 -10.21
N GLY A 27 14.57 -13.35 -10.11
CA GLY A 27 15.46 -12.79 -9.08
C GLY A 27 15.59 -11.27 -9.18
N LEU A 28 15.90 -10.75 -10.38
CA LEU A 28 15.99 -9.31 -10.63
C LEU A 28 14.62 -8.61 -10.48
N GLY A 29 13.56 -9.27 -10.93
CA GLY A 29 12.19 -8.79 -10.83
C GLY A 29 11.76 -8.58 -9.37
N ALA A 30 12.10 -9.51 -8.47
CA ALA A 30 11.69 -9.46 -7.06
C ALA A 30 12.23 -8.22 -6.33
N VAL A 31 13.53 -7.91 -6.47
CA VAL A 31 14.17 -6.76 -5.80
C VAL A 31 13.57 -5.45 -6.31
N ARG A 32 13.49 -5.30 -7.64
CA ARG A 32 12.94 -4.07 -8.24
C ARG A 32 11.48 -3.86 -7.86
N TYR A 33 10.70 -4.94 -7.82
CA TYR A 33 9.29 -4.89 -7.46
C TYR A 33 9.07 -4.49 -6.00
N ALA A 34 9.92 -4.96 -5.08
CA ALA A 34 9.86 -4.57 -3.67
C ALA A 34 10.09 -3.06 -3.49
N ASP A 35 11.10 -2.48 -4.16
CA ASP A 35 11.38 -1.04 -4.11
C ASP A 35 10.24 -0.20 -4.71
N THR A 36 9.71 -0.61 -5.87
CA THR A 36 8.58 0.09 -6.49
C THR A 36 7.34 0.05 -5.60
N ARG A 37 7.05 -1.08 -4.96
CA ARG A 37 5.95 -1.19 -3.99
C ARG A 37 6.16 -0.27 -2.78
N LYS A 38 7.36 -0.20 -2.21
CA LYS A 38 7.67 0.69 -1.08
C LYS A 38 7.46 2.16 -1.43
N SER A 39 7.92 2.58 -2.61
CA SER A 39 7.74 3.96 -3.08
C SER A 39 6.26 4.29 -3.32
N ALA A 40 5.52 3.39 -3.99
CA ALA A 40 4.09 3.55 -4.22
C ALA A 40 3.30 3.64 -2.90
N ASN A 41 3.60 2.76 -1.94
CA ASN A 41 2.96 2.78 -0.62
C ASN A 41 3.25 4.09 0.13
N THR A 42 4.49 4.59 0.09
CA THR A 42 4.85 5.89 0.69
C THR A 42 4.05 7.04 0.06
N SER A 43 3.92 7.05 -1.26
CA SER A 43 3.18 8.10 -1.98
C SER A 43 1.69 8.08 -1.65
N VAL A 44 1.06 6.90 -1.61
CA VAL A 44 -0.34 6.75 -1.18
C VAL A 44 -0.51 7.15 0.28
N LEU A 45 0.40 6.76 1.17
CA LEU A 45 0.35 7.14 2.58
C LEU A 45 0.35 8.66 2.77
N GLN A 46 1.25 9.36 2.09
CA GLN A 46 1.32 10.83 2.14
C GLN A 46 0.06 11.49 1.59
N THR A 47 -0.51 10.91 0.52
CA THR A 47 -1.76 11.39 -0.07
C THR A 47 -2.92 11.21 0.91
N ASN A 48 -3.09 10.00 1.44
CA ASN A 48 -4.12 9.68 2.43
C ASN A 48 -3.97 10.54 3.69
N TYR A 49 -2.75 10.77 4.17
CA TYR A 49 -2.50 11.64 5.31
C TYR A 49 -3.00 13.07 5.07
N LYS A 50 -2.65 13.67 3.93
CA LYS A 50 -3.15 15.01 3.54
C LYS A 50 -4.66 15.04 3.39
N THR A 51 -5.23 14.01 2.78
CA THR A 51 -6.68 13.87 2.62
C THR A 51 -7.39 13.75 3.97
N CYS A 52 -6.85 12.99 4.93
CA CYS A 52 -7.40 12.91 6.29
C CYS A 52 -7.44 14.29 6.95
N ILE A 53 -6.36 15.05 6.89
CA ILE A 53 -6.32 16.42 7.44
C ILE A 53 -7.40 17.28 6.77
N SER A 54 -7.51 17.24 5.45
CA SER A 54 -8.52 17.99 4.71
C SER A 54 -9.94 17.62 5.09
N VAL A 55 -10.22 16.32 5.29
CA VAL A 55 -11.54 15.82 5.69
C VAL A 55 -11.89 16.26 7.12
N ILE A 56 -10.95 16.18 8.06
CA ILE A 56 -11.19 16.66 9.43
C ILE A 56 -11.41 18.18 9.43
N ASN A 57 -10.64 18.94 8.65
CA ASN A 57 -10.84 20.39 8.48
C ASN A 57 -12.22 20.71 7.88
N LEU A 58 -12.70 19.90 6.93
CA LEU A 58 -14.04 20.04 6.37
C LEU A 58 -15.13 19.77 7.42
N GLU A 59 -14.95 18.74 8.25
CA GLU A 59 -15.89 18.43 9.34
C GLU A 59 -15.89 19.53 10.42
N MET A 60 -14.73 20.11 10.72
CA MET A 60 -14.65 21.30 11.58
C MET A 60 -15.44 22.47 11.01
N ALA A 61 -15.29 22.74 9.72
CA ALA A 61 -16.03 23.82 9.05
C ALA A 61 -17.55 23.61 9.12
N LYS A 62 -18.02 22.36 8.98
CA LYS A 62 -19.45 22.01 9.16
C LYS A 62 -19.93 22.21 10.59
N LYS A 63 -19.06 22.03 11.58
CA LYS A 63 -19.34 22.16 13.01
C LYS A 63 -18.96 23.53 13.58
N GLN A 64 -18.97 24.59 12.77
CA GLN A 64 -18.71 25.97 13.21
C GLN A 64 -17.31 26.16 13.86
N GLY A 65 -16.31 25.43 13.38
CA GLY A 65 -14.94 25.48 13.89
C GLY A 65 -14.68 24.57 15.10
N VAL A 66 -15.67 23.77 15.51
CA VAL A 66 -15.50 22.78 16.57
C VAL A 66 -14.92 21.48 16.00
N LEU A 67 -13.88 20.96 16.65
CA LEU A 67 -13.28 19.66 16.32
C LEU A 67 -14.33 18.54 16.33
N PRO A 68 -14.35 17.66 15.31
CA PRO A 68 -15.22 16.49 15.36
C PRO A 68 -14.84 15.56 16.52
N SER A 69 -15.82 14.81 17.01
CA SER A 69 -15.54 13.74 17.97
C SER A 69 -14.67 12.65 17.32
N LYS A 70 -14.07 11.78 18.13
CA LYS A 70 -13.31 10.60 17.65
C LYS A 70 -14.09 9.82 16.59
N ASP A 71 -15.34 9.51 16.90
CA ASP A 71 -16.21 8.70 16.04
C ASP A 71 -16.61 9.43 14.76
N ASP A 72 -16.97 10.71 14.85
CA ASP A 72 -17.36 11.51 13.68
C ASP A 72 -16.18 11.72 12.73
N GLY A 73 -15.00 12.04 13.28
CA GLY A 73 -13.79 12.23 12.50
C GLY A 73 -13.36 10.94 11.82
N MET A 74 -13.39 9.80 12.52
CA MET A 74 -13.09 8.51 11.91
C MET A 74 -14.12 8.07 10.88
N LYS A 75 -15.41 8.36 11.08
CA LYS A 75 -16.45 8.11 10.09
C LYS A 75 -16.22 8.92 8.83
N ALA A 76 -15.84 10.19 8.96
CA ALA A 76 -15.55 11.07 7.83
C ALA A 76 -14.31 10.58 7.06
N ILE A 77 -13.24 10.20 7.75
CA ILE A 77 -12.04 9.62 7.12
C ILE A 77 -12.37 8.34 6.35
N ARG A 78 -13.18 7.44 6.93
CA ARG A 78 -13.63 6.21 6.26
C ARG A 78 -14.55 6.51 5.08
N ALA A 79 -15.41 7.52 5.18
CA ALA A 79 -16.27 7.96 4.07
C ALA A 79 -15.47 8.56 2.90
N ALA A 80 -14.27 9.09 3.16
CA ALA A 80 -13.32 9.52 2.13
C ALA A 80 -12.55 8.35 1.47
N GLY A 81 -12.90 7.09 1.79
CA GLY A 81 -12.27 5.91 1.23
C GLY A 81 -10.92 5.53 1.86
N ILE A 82 -10.56 6.17 2.98
CA ILE A 82 -9.31 5.89 3.67
C ILE A 82 -9.58 4.85 4.75
N VAL A 83 -8.99 3.67 4.57
CA VAL A 83 -9.16 2.52 5.47
C VAL A 83 -7.81 1.94 5.88
N ASP A 84 -7.80 1.32 7.05
CA ASP A 84 -6.63 0.63 7.57
C ASP A 84 -6.19 -0.49 6.62
N GLY A 85 -4.88 -0.69 6.49
CA GLY A 85 -4.29 -1.64 5.57
C GLY A 85 -4.24 -1.18 4.11
N GLN A 86 -4.64 0.06 3.82
CA GLN A 86 -4.50 0.70 2.51
C GLN A 86 -3.74 2.02 2.63
N PRO A 87 -2.45 2.09 2.29
CA PRO A 87 -1.58 1.02 1.77
C PRO A 87 -1.23 -0.05 2.82
N VAL A 88 -0.75 -1.22 2.40
CA VAL A 88 -0.51 -2.37 3.30
C VAL A 88 0.32 -1.97 4.53
N GLY A 89 -0.18 -2.31 5.71
CA GLY A 89 0.46 -1.99 6.99
C GLY A 89 0.09 -0.62 7.56
N SER A 90 -0.65 0.22 6.83
CA SER A 90 -1.10 1.52 7.34
C SER A 90 -2.23 1.40 8.34
N LYS A 91 -2.29 2.34 9.29
CA LYS A 91 -3.40 2.51 10.23
C LYS A 91 -3.61 3.98 10.49
N TYR A 92 -4.88 4.40 10.43
CA TYR A 92 -5.30 5.80 10.56
C TYR A 92 -6.14 5.96 11.83
N VAL A 93 -5.69 6.79 12.75
CA VAL A 93 -6.37 7.02 14.04
C VAL A 93 -6.55 8.50 14.28
N TYR A 94 -7.80 8.92 14.51
CA TYR A 94 -8.14 10.25 14.98
C TYR A 94 -8.64 10.18 16.41
N ASP A 95 -8.01 10.93 17.32
CA ASP A 95 -8.32 10.91 18.75
C ASP A 95 -9.22 12.09 19.20
N GLY A 96 -9.82 12.82 18.25
CA GLY A 96 -10.63 14.00 18.54
C GLY A 96 -9.83 15.31 18.58
N LYS A 97 -8.49 15.23 18.58
CA LYS A 97 -7.59 16.39 18.56
C LYS A 97 -6.42 16.21 17.61
N LYS A 98 -5.99 14.98 17.41
CA LYS A 98 -4.80 14.57 16.67
C LYS A 98 -5.15 13.46 15.70
N LEU A 99 -4.54 13.52 14.52
CA LEU A 99 -4.48 12.43 13.57
C LEU A 99 -3.11 11.77 13.66
N THR A 100 -3.09 10.48 13.96
CA THR A 100 -1.89 9.63 13.95
C THR A 100 -2.02 8.60 12.84
N VAL A 101 -1.07 8.61 11.92
CA VAL A 101 -0.94 7.62 10.85
C VAL A 101 0.28 6.77 11.15
N THR A 102 0.05 5.51 11.52
CA THR A 102 1.11 4.53 11.78
C THR A 102 1.23 3.59 10.61
N THR A 103 2.44 3.08 10.40
CA THR A 103 2.65 1.97 9.48
C THR A 103 3.36 0.85 10.21
N THR A 104 2.64 -0.24 10.41
CA THR A 104 3.22 -1.51 10.79
C THR A 104 3.95 -2.09 9.58
N SER A 105 5.14 -2.63 9.81
CA SER A 105 5.83 -3.36 8.76
C SER A 105 5.01 -4.61 8.40
N PRO A 106 4.57 -4.80 7.14
CA PRO A 106 3.75 -5.96 6.79
C PRO A 106 4.52 -7.30 6.85
N ASN A 107 5.85 -7.25 6.95
CA ASN A 107 6.76 -8.39 6.96
C ASN A 107 8.06 -7.95 7.66
N GLU A 108 8.75 -8.81 8.42
CA GLU A 108 10.01 -8.49 9.12
C GLU A 108 11.13 -7.90 8.22
N TYR A 109 11.01 -8.05 6.90
CA TYR A 109 11.93 -7.55 5.88
C TYR A 109 11.61 -6.14 5.34
N SER A 110 10.47 -5.56 5.69
CA SER A 110 10.12 -4.20 5.28
C SER A 110 10.52 -3.20 6.37
N SER A 111 11.18 -2.11 6.00
CA SER A 111 11.38 -0.99 6.94
C SER A 111 10.01 -0.35 7.20
N PRO A 112 9.62 -0.07 8.47
CA PRO A 112 8.40 0.68 8.74
C PRO A 112 8.46 2.03 8.01
N LEU A 113 7.35 2.43 7.39
CA LEU A 113 7.20 3.77 6.82
C LEU A 113 7.15 4.81 7.97
N PRO A 114 7.36 6.10 7.68
CA PRO A 114 7.31 7.12 8.73
C PRO A 114 5.93 7.21 9.37
N THR A 115 5.91 7.30 10.70
CA THR A 115 4.72 7.72 11.46
C THR A 115 4.50 9.21 11.22
N LEU A 116 3.27 9.59 10.84
CA LEU A 116 2.89 10.98 10.61
C LEU A 116 1.85 11.38 11.64
N GLU A 117 2.05 12.53 12.28
CA GLU A 117 1.13 13.07 13.27
C GLU A 117 0.77 14.51 12.95
N TYR A 118 -0.52 14.84 13.09
CA TYR A 118 -1.04 16.20 12.94
C TYR A 118 -1.92 16.54 14.14
N ASP A 119 -1.62 17.65 14.80
CA ASP A 119 -2.44 18.21 15.89
C ASP A 119 -3.32 19.34 15.34
N PHE A 120 -4.63 19.23 15.53
CA PHE A 120 -5.59 20.22 15.06
C PHE A 120 -5.91 21.31 16.11
N THR A 121 -5.24 21.31 17.27
CA THR A 121 -5.48 22.25 18.36
C THR A 121 -4.48 23.41 18.43
N ASN A 122 -3.46 23.41 17.57
CA ASN A 122 -2.36 24.37 17.58
C ASN A 122 -2.39 25.27 16.34
#